data_AF-A0A3S3M163-F1
#
_entry.id   AF-A0A3S3M163-F1
#
_cell.length_a   1.000
_cell.length_b   1.000
_cell.length_c   1.000
_cell.angle_alpha   90.00
_cell.angle_beta   90.00
_cell.angle_gamma   90.00
#
_symmetry.space_group_name_H-M   'P 1'
#
loop_
_entity.id
_entity.type
_entity.pdbx_description
1 polymer ?
#
loop_
_entity_poly.entity_id
_entity_poly.type
_entity_poly.pdbx_seq_one_letter_code
_entity_poly.pdbx_strand_id
1 'polypeptide(L)'
;MGCGDEGDGEDECDCKGGDEIEVLATSACGEMERHWFQSSVVVQTEGIRDDGIGGGEERMEMGEAPPLEDISLVDIKTDVKGLVTSQRTTLQSPPLSPFRTKLVCFFDESTGRKIHLCFPGFFRSEETVFLTWATGIPVLRHESRHCGSGESNFLFQAFCPGKKDMTAELVNVMEFQELAKKVLPKMYYDYFSGGAEDEHTLRENVEAFRRITFQPRILIDVSKVNLSSTILGYNISAPIIIAPTGMLKLAHPEGEVATARAAALCNTIMVMSSSSTCTIEEVASSCDAIRFFQLYVYRRRDVSYQLVQRAERYGFKAIVLTADTPRLGRRERDIKNKMVPPNLKILEGLLSVELDPEEEGSKLENFAAKTLDPSLNWKDVEWLKSITNLPILIKGVLTAEDARKAVEVGVAGIIVSNHGARQLDYVPASISVLEEVTVVEAVKGEVPVLLDGGIRRGTDVFKALALGAQAVLIGRPMVYGLAAKGEYGVTRVIEMLRDELELTMALTGCGSLKDITRSHVRTERDGLRSFL
;
A
#
# COMPACT_ATOMS: atom_id res chain seq x y z
N MET A 1 -66.25 13.42 4.32
CA MET A 1 -65.53 12.34 3.63
C MET A 1 -64.27 12.12 4.46
N GLY A 2 -64.17 11.17 5.40
CA GLY A 2 -65.06 10.04 5.72
C GLY A 2 -64.89 8.89 4.73
N CYS A 3 -64.65 7.63 5.12
CA CYS A 3 -64.58 7.00 6.47
C CYS A 3 -63.12 6.52 6.78
N GLY A 4 -62.73 5.78 7.83
CA GLY A 4 -63.42 4.87 8.77
C GLY A 4 -63.56 3.44 8.21
N ASP A 5 -63.40 2.32 8.94
CA ASP A 5 -63.11 2.03 10.37
C ASP A 5 -62.43 0.62 10.46
N GLU A 6 -61.51 0.33 11.40
CA GLU A 6 -61.61 -0.52 12.64
C GLU A 6 -61.73 -2.07 12.51
N GLY A 7 -60.92 -2.78 13.34
CA GLY A 7 -61.09 -4.18 13.82
C GLY A 7 -60.76 -5.36 12.89
N ASP A 8 -60.58 -6.61 13.37
CA ASP A 8 -60.18 -7.13 14.71
C ASP A 8 -59.90 -8.66 14.64
N GLY A 9 -58.96 -9.18 15.46
CA GLY A 9 -58.74 -10.63 15.72
C GLY A 9 -58.14 -11.49 14.58
N GLU A 10 -57.63 -12.71 14.79
CA GLU A 10 -57.25 -13.47 16.02
C GLU A 10 -55.97 -14.31 15.73
N ASP A 11 -55.35 -14.91 16.75
CA ASP A 11 -54.14 -15.75 16.62
C ASP A 11 -54.41 -17.15 16.02
N GLU A 12 -53.49 -17.65 15.17
CA GLU A 12 -53.08 -19.06 15.23
C GLU A 12 -51.66 -19.27 14.66
N CYS A 13 -50.90 -20.23 15.20
CA CYS A 13 -49.54 -20.54 14.77
C CYS A 13 -49.38 -22.03 14.42
N ASP A 14 -48.90 -22.33 13.21
CA ASP A 14 -48.13 -23.57 12.94
C ASP A 14 -47.09 -23.31 11.83
N CYS A 15 -45.99 -24.09 11.82
CA CYS A 15 -44.74 -23.75 11.15
C CYS A 15 -44.26 -24.79 10.13
N LYS A 16 -44.66 -24.66 8.85
CA LYS A 16 -44.00 -25.27 7.67
C LYS A 16 -44.21 -24.38 6.43
N GLY A 17 -43.25 -24.16 5.53
CA GLY A 17 -41.83 -24.55 5.57
C GLY A 17 -41.27 -24.87 4.19
N GLY A 18 -40.69 -23.87 3.49
CA GLY A 18 -39.89 -24.07 2.27
C GLY A 18 -40.38 -23.29 1.05
N ASP A 19 -39.95 -22.04 0.91
CA ASP A 19 -40.11 -21.27 -0.33
C ASP A 19 -38.92 -21.51 -1.28
N GLU A 20 -39.21 -21.79 -2.56
CA GLU A 20 -38.19 -21.89 -3.61
C GLU A 20 -37.84 -20.50 -4.14
N ILE A 21 -36.58 -20.07 -4.01
CA ILE A 21 -36.11 -18.81 -4.60
C ILE A 21 -35.69 -19.05 -6.05
N GLU A 22 -36.60 -18.80 -6.99
CA GLU A 22 -36.33 -18.83 -8.42
C GLU A 22 -35.42 -17.65 -8.83
N VAL A 23 -34.22 -17.95 -9.36
CA VAL A 23 -33.29 -16.94 -9.90
C VAL A 23 -33.17 -17.08 -11.41
N LEU A 24 -33.97 -16.30 -12.14
CA LEU A 24 -33.93 -16.20 -13.59
C LEU A 24 -32.62 -15.55 -14.08
N ALA A 25 -31.74 -16.36 -14.69
CA ALA A 25 -30.58 -15.89 -15.45
C ALA A 25 -30.79 -16.16 -16.95
N THR A 26 -31.17 -15.13 -17.71
CA THR A 26 -31.47 -15.24 -19.15
C THR A 26 -30.20 -15.35 -20.00
N SER A 27 -29.82 -16.57 -20.41
CA SER A 27 -28.75 -16.82 -21.37
C SER A 27 -29.27 -16.96 -22.80
N ALA A 28 -29.27 -15.86 -23.56
CA ALA A 28 -29.56 -15.88 -24.99
C ALA A 28 -28.28 -16.15 -25.81
N CYS A 29 -28.02 -17.40 -26.17
CA CYS A 29 -27.04 -17.77 -27.19
C CYS A 29 -27.49 -19.06 -27.89
N GLY A 30 -27.45 -19.07 -29.22
CA GLY A 30 -28.11 -20.09 -30.04
C GLY A 30 -27.37 -21.41 -30.22
N GLU A 31 -28.16 -22.43 -30.55
CA GLU A 31 -27.90 -23.67 -31.29
C GLU A 31 -26.45 -23.99 -31.74
N MET A 32 -26.01 -25.22 -31.48
CA MET A 32 -25.69 -26.20 -32.55
C MET A 32 -25.78 -27.65 -32.04
N GLU A 33 -25.71 -28.61 -32.96
CA GLU A 33 -26.41 -29.90 -32.90
C GLU A 33 -25.72 -31.06 -32.12
N ARG A 34 -26.41 -32.21 -32.03
CA ARG A 34 -26.02 -33.42 -31.29
C ARG A 34 -25.45 -34.51 -32.21
N HIS A 35 -24.51 -35.32 -31.72
CA HIS A 35 -24.36 -36.74 -32.14
C HIS A 35 -23.83 -37.63 -30.99
N TRP A 36 -23.96 -38.96 -31.12
CA TRP A 36 -23.79 -39.98 -30.07
C TRP A 36 -22.67 -40.99 -30.41
N PHE A 37 -22.12 -41.70 -29.40
CA PHE A 37 -21.88 -43.17 -29.43
C PHE A 37 -21.52 -43.76 -28.03
N GLN A 38 -21.48 -45.09 -27.91
CA GLN A 38 -21.27 -45.91 -26.68
C GLN A 38 -19.77 -46.38 -26.58
N SER A 39 -19.22 -47.15 -25.62
CA SER A 39 -19.75 -48.16 -24.65
C SER A 39 -18.70 -48.59 -23.59
N SER A 40 -19.14 -49.20 -22.46
CA SER A 40 -18.56 -50.40 -21.76
C SER A 40 -17.10 -50.47 -21.21
N VAL A 41 -16.70 -51.27 -20.19
CA VAL A 41 -17.31 -51.82 -18.94
C VAL A 41 -16.26 -52.54 -18.02
N VAL A 42 -16.43 -52.53 -16.67
CA VAL A 42 -15.88 -53.46 -15.60
C VAL A 42 -14.36 -53.65 -15.33
N VAL A 43 -13.98 -53.75 -14.04
CA VAL A 43 -13.05 -54.75 -13.40
C VAL A 43 -13.30 -54.81 -11.86
N GLN A 44 -12.84 -55.87 -11.16
CA GLN A 44 -13.18 -56.29 -9.78
C GLN A 44 -12.28 -55.75 -8.63
N THR A 45 -12.57 -56.15 -7.38
CA THR A 45 -11.97 -55.70 -6.10
C THR A 45 -11.57 -56.82 -5.12
N GLU A 46 -10.51 -56.59 -4.34
CA GLU A 46 -10.16 -57.18 -3.01
C GLU A 46 -9.31 -56.16 -2.22
N GLY A 47 -9.06 -56.23 -0.90
CA GLY A 47 -9.53 -57.17 0.14
C GLY A 47 -8.71 -57.03 1.46
N ILE A 48 -8.95 -57.92 2.44
CA ILE A 48 -8.17 -58.15 3.70
C ILE A 48 -8.32 -57.09 4.84
N ARG A 49 -8.11 -57.53 6.09
CA ARG A 49 -8.31 -56.85 7.41
C ARG A 49 -7.30 -57.45 8.43
N ASP A 50 -7.17 -57.10 9.72
CA ASP A 50 -7.81 -56.16 10.69
C ASP A 50 -6.69 -55.23 11.28
N ASP A 51 -6.60 -54.69 12.52
CA ASP A 51 -7.34 -54.68 13.81
C ASP A 51 -6.87 -53.46 14.68
N GLY A 52 -7.50 -53.16 15.83
CA GLY A 52 -6.85 -52.49 16.98
C GLY A 52 -7.62 -51.36 17.70
N ILE A 53 -7.55 -51.33 19.05
CA ILE A 53 -8.23 -50.36 19.93
C ILE A 53 -7.23 -49.62 20.83
N GLY A 54 -7.45 -48.32 21.06
CA GLY A 54 -6.77 -47.53 22.09
C GLY A 54 -7.33 -46.10 22.17
N GLY A 55 -7.47 -45.53 23.37
CA GLY A 55 -8.04 -44.19 23.57
C GLY A 55 -7.33 -43.39 24.66
N GLY A 56 -7.52 -42.07 24.62
CA GLY A 56 -6.99 -41.11 25.60
C GLY A 56 -7.44 -39.68 25.22
N GLU A 57 -7.80 -38.88 26.21
CA GLU A 57 -8.08 -37.45 26.06
C GLU A 57 -6.83 -36.63 26.41
N GLU A 58 -6.50 -35.61 25.62
CA GLU A 58 -5.78 -34.44 26.13
C GLU A 58 -5.96 -33.21 25.22
N ARG A 59 -5.72 -32.00 25.77
CA ARG A 59 -5.86 -30.71 25.08
C ARG A 59 -4.48 -30.09 24.82
N MET A 60 -4.28 -29.54 23.63
CA MET A 60 -3.38 -28.38 23.35
C MET A 60 -3.84 -27.75 22.02
N GLU A 61 -4.19 -26.46 22.00
CA GLU A 61 -3.33 -25.29 21.74
C GLU A 61 -2.99 -25.06 20.26
N MET A 62 -3.14 -23.80 19.80
CA MET A 62 -2.99 -23.39 18.41
C MET A 62 -1.52 -23.02 18.11
N GLY A 63 -0.75 -23.98 17.59
CA GLY A 63 0.63 -23.79 17.16
C GLY A 63 0.79 -23.17 15.76
N GLU A 64 2.04 -22.81 15.44
CA GLU A 64 2.44 -22.12 14.20
C GLU A 64 2.43 -23.03 12.95
N ALA A 65 2.58 -22.44 11.77
CA ALA A 65 2.61 -23.17 10.50
C ALA A 65 3.91 -24.01 10.34
N PRO A 66 3.84 -25.26 9.87
CA PRO A 66 4.99 -26.15 9.81
C PRO A 66 5.96 -25.84 8.64
N PRO A 67 7.25 -26.20 8.76
CA PRO A 67 8.24 -26.03 7.70
C PRO A 67 8.02 -26.97 6.50
N LEU A 68 8.65 -26.64 5.37
CA LEU A 68 8.40 -27.23 4.04
C LEU A 68 8.79 -28.71 3.84
N GLU A 69 9.35 -29.39 4.84
CA GLU A 69 9.89 -30.75 4.70
C GLU A 69 8.86 -31.87 4.89
N ASP A 70 7.65 -31.58 5.38
CA ASP A 70 6.61 -32.60 5.69
C ASP A 70 5.59 -32.87 4.56
N ILE A 71 5.81 -32.34 3.34
CA ILE A 71 4.88 -32.48 2.21
C ILE A 71 5.08 -33.83 1.49
N SER A 72 4.17 -34.78 1.70
CA SER A 72 4.07 -35.98 0.88
C SER A 72 3.30 -35.69 -0.42
N LEU A 73 4.01 -35.60 -1.54
CA LEU A 73 3.42 -35.45 -2.87
C LEU A 73 2.76 -36.74 -3.36
N VAL A 74 1.57 -36.61 -3.95
CA VAL A 74 0.91 -37.65 -4.76
C VAL A 74 0.61 -37.06 -6.14
N ASP A 75 1.37 -37.48 -7.15
CA ASP A 75 1.11 -37.15 -8.56
C ASP A 75 0.04 -38.10 -9.11
N ILE A 76 -1.09 -37.55 -9.56
CA ILE A 76 -2.16 -38.31 -10.23
C ILE A 76 -2.24 -37.84 -11.69
N LYS A 77 -1.99 -38.76 -12.63
CA LYS A 77 -2.17 -38.53 -14.06
C LYS A 77 -3.59 -38.87 -14.51
N THR A 78 -4.20 -37.98 -15.28
CA THR A 78 -5.56 -38.17 -15.84
C THR A 78 -5.61 -37.67 -17.28
N ASP A 79 -5.83 -38.56 -18.26
CA ASP A 79 -6.11 -38.21 -19.66
C ASP A 79 -7.57 -37.77 -19.79
N VAL A 80 -7.81 -36.45 -19.74
CA VAL A 80 -9.16 -35.86 -19.77
C VAL A 80 -9.50 -35.39 -21.19
N LYS A 81 -10.01 -36.30 -22.02
CA LYS A 81 -10.69 -35.93 -23.28
C LYS A 81 -12.13 -35.54 -22.97
N GLY A 82 -12.48 -34.30 -23.30
CA GLY A 82 -13.61 -33.60 -22.70
C GLY A 82 -14.99 -34.21 -22.97
N LEU A 83 -15.62 -34.71 -21.90
CA LEU A 83 -17.06 -34.71 -21.68
C LEU A 83 -17.31 -34.66 -20.16
N VAL A 84 -18.50 -34.22 -19.72
CA VAL A 84 -18.85 -34.19 -18.29
C VAL A 84 -18.84 -35.63 -17.74
N THR A 85 -17.87 -35.93 -16.89
CA THR A 85 -17.66 -37.26 -16.30
C THR A 85 -17.33 -37.11 -14.81
N SER A 86 -18.03 -37.86 -13.97
CA SER A 86 -17.68 -38.05 -12.57
C SER A 86 -16.75 -39.27 -12.45
N GLN A 87 -15.46 -39.03 -12.30
CA GLN A 87 -14.52 -40.09 -11.93
C GLN A 87 -14.48 -40.28 -10.41
N ARG A 88 -14.37 -41.55 -9.99
CA ARG A 88 -14.24 -41.93 -8.58
C ARG A 88 -12.85 -42.50 -8.35
N THR A 89 -12.04 -41.80 -7.56
CA THR A 89 -10.68 -42.22 -7.21
C THR A 89 -10.62 -42.54 -5.72
N THR A 90 -10.34 -43.80 -5.39
CA THR A 90 -10.12 -44.23 -4.00
C THR A 90 -8.65 -44.11 -3.65
N LEU A 91 -8.31 -43.28 -2.66
CA LEU A 91 -6.94 -43.14 -2.16
C LEU A 91 -6.71 -44.12 -1.01
N GLN A 92 -5.99 -45.21 -1.28
CA GLN A 92 -5.45 -46.08 -0.22
C GLN A 92 -4.02 -45.67 0.15
N SER A 93 -3.75 -45.59 1.45
CA SER A 93 -2.41 -45.37 2.00
C SER A 93 -2.25 -46.15 3.31
N PRO A 94 -1.10 -46.77 3.59
CA PRO A 94 -0.87 -47.49 4.85
C PRO A 94 -0.96 -46.55 6.07
N PRO A 95 -1.30 -47.06 7.26
CA PRO A 95 -1.49 -46.24 8.45
C PRO A 95 -0.17 -45.57 8.89
N LEU A 96 -0.17 -44.24 8.92
CA LEU A 96 0.94 -43.39 9.36
C LEU A 96 0.41 -42.22 10.22
N SER A 97 1.32 -41.50 10.87
CA SER A 97 1.05 -40.58 11.98
C SER A 97 0.09 -39.41 11.66
N PRO A 98 -0.69 -38.92 12.65
CA PRO A 98 -1.85 -38.05 12.42
C PRO A 98 -1.56 -36.59 12.00
N PHE A 99 -0.31 -36.20 11.76
CA PHE A 99 0.09 -34.80 11.53
C PHE A 99 0.82 -34.63 10.18
N ARG A 100 0.11 -34.80 9.05
CA ARG A 100 0.62 -34.44 7.72
C ARG A 100 -0.43 -33.81 6.82
N THR A 101 -0.14 -32.59 6.36
CA THR A 101 -0.90 -31.89 5.32
C THR A 101 -0.75 -32.60 3.97
N LYS A 102 -1.85 -33.02 3.35
CA LYS A 102 -1.82 -33.63 2.01
C LYS A 102 -1.90 -32.55 0.92
N LEU A 103 -0.89 -32.51 0.06
CA LEU A 103 -0.88 -31.72 -1.17
C LEU A 103 -1.13 -32.65 -2.36
N VAL A 104 -2.31 -32.55 -2.98
CA VAL A 104 -2.66 -33.37 -4.14
C VAL A 104 -2.39 -32.57 -5.41
N CYS A 105 -1.61 -33.15 -6.32
CA CYS A 105 -1.22 -32.53 -7.58
C CYS A 105 -1.97 -33.22 -8.74
N PHE A 106 -2.83 -32.46 -9.40
CA PHE A 106 -3.52 -32.89 -10.61
C PHE A 106 -2.82 -32.30 -11.83
N PHE A 107 -2.58 -33.12 -12.85
CA PHE A 107 -2.04 -32.67 -14.13
C PHE A 107 -3.09 -32.82 -15.23
N ASP A 108 -3.49 -31.69 -15.81
CA ASP A 108 -4.39 -31.65 -16.95
C ASP A 108 -3.57 -31.71 -18.25
N GLU A 109 -3.53 -32.89 -18.86
CA GLU A 109 -2.81 -33.13 -20.12
C GLU A 109 -3.44 -32.37 -21.32
N SER A 110 -4.67 -31.86 -21.20
CA SER A 110 -5.35 -31.10 -22.26
C SER A 110 -4.97 -29.60 -22.28
N THR A 111 -4.64 -29.01 -21.12
CA THR A 111 -4.18 -27.61 -21.02
C THR A 111 -2.70 -27.46 -20.64
N GLY A 112 -2.02 -28.56 -20.29
CA GLY A 112 -0.60 -28.58 -19.91
C GLY A 112 -0.31 -27.99 -18.52
N ARG A 113 -1.31 -27.95 -17.64
CA ARG A 113 -1.26 -27.22 -16.35
C ARG A 113 -1.21 -28.18 -15.16
N LYS A 114 -0.42 -27.81 -14.14
CA LYS A 114 -0.54 -28.39 -12.79
C LYS A 114 -1.54 -27.58 -11.96
N ILE A 115 -2.42 -28.28 -11.26
CA ILE A 115 -3.32 -27.73 -10.24
C ILE A 115 -2.92 -28.34 -8.91
N HIS A 116 -2.63 -27.48 -7.93
CA HIS A 116 -2.22 -27.87 -6.58
C HIS A 116 -3.37 -27.62 -5.62
N LEU A 117 -3.87 -28.67 -4.97
CA LEU A 117 -4.88 -28.56 -3.90
C LEU A 117 -4.26 -28.98 -2.57
N CYS A 118 -4.29 -28.07 -1.59
CA CYS A 118 -3.72 -28.26 -0.26
C CYS A 118 -4.84 -28.46 0.75
N PHE A 119 -4.82 -29.56 1.50
CA PHE A 119 -5.87 -29.94 2.44
C PHE A 119 -5.36 -29.89 3.89
N PRO A 120 -5.66 -28.83 4.66
CA PRO A 120 -5.36 -28.77 6.08
C PRO A 120 -6.46 -29.47 6.90
N GLY A 121 -6.19 -30.70 7.36
CA GLY A 121 -7.15 -31.43 8.21
C GLY A 121 -6.76 -32.87 8.54
N PHE A 122 -7.41 -33.42 9.57
CA PHE A 122 -7.34 -34.82 9.94
C PHE A 122 -8.11 -35.68 8.92
N PHE A 123 -7.40 -36.50 8.15
CA PHE A 123 -8.00 -37.56 7.35
C PHE A 123 -8.03 -38.88 8.13
N ARG A 124 -9.16 -39.60 8.12
CA ARG A 124 -9.19 -41.02 8.53
C ARG A 124 -9.15 -41.94 7.30
N SER A 125 -9.01 -43.25 7.52
CA SER A 125 -8.30 -44.14 6.58
C SER A 125 -8.97 -44.41 5.23
N GLU A 126 -10.26 -44.12 5.04
CA GLU A 126 -10.92 -44.20 3.73
C GLU A 126 -11.94 -43.06 3.55
N GLU A 127 -11.70 -42.19 2.57
CA GLU A 127 -12.62 -41.11 2.17
C GLU A 127 -12.76 -41.08 0.63
N THR A 128 -13.96 -40.76 0.12
CA THR A 128 -14.24 -40.62 -1.32
C THR A 128 -14.54 -39.16 -1.63
N VAL A 129 -13.67 -38.50 -2.40
CA VAL A 129 -13.86 -37.12 -2.87
C VAL A 129 -14.52 -37.15 -4.26
N PHE A 130 -15.59 -36.38 -4.44
CA PHE A 130 -16.24 -36.18 -5.73
C PHE A 130 -15.83 -34.86 -6.35
N LEU A 131 -15.23 -34.91 -7.54
CA LEU A 131 -15.00 -33.75 -8.41
C LEU A 131 -16.04 -33.75 -9.53
N THR A 132 -16.84 -32.69 -9.61
CA THR A 132 -17.81 -32.46 -10.69
C THR A 132 -17.50 -31.16 -11.41
N TRP A 133 -17.30 -31.26 -12.73
CA TRP A 133 -16.95 -30.13 -13.59
C TRP A 133 -18.22 -29.49 -14.17
N ALA A 134 -18.72 -28.44 -13.52
CA ALA A 134 -19.78 -27.59 -14.04
C ALA A 134 -19.19 -26.25 -14.51
N THR A 135 -19.48 -25.84 -15.75
CA THR A 135 -19.23 -24.50 -16.31
C THR A 135 -17.84 -23.87 -16.06
N GLY A 136 -16.80 -24.68 -15.85
CA GLY A 136 -15.43 -24.23 -15.64
C GLY A 136 -15.10 -23.81 -14.19
N ILE A 137 -15.96 -24.13 -13.21
CA ILE A 137 -15.71 -23.89 -11.78
C ILE A 137 -15.73 -25.25 -11.05
N PRO A 138 -14.68 -25.60 -10.27
CA PRO A 138 -14.70 -26.83 -9.47
C PRO A 138 -15.63 -26.65 -8.27
N VAL A 139 -16.63 -27.53 -8.15
CA VAL A 139 -17.51 -27.61 -6.97
C VAL A 139 -17.24 -28.95 -6.28
N LEU A 140 -16.88 -28.87 -4.99
CA LEU A 140 -16.73 -30.03 -4.12
C LEU A 140 -18.07 -30.39 -3.48
N ARG A 141 -18.41 -31.69 -3.46
CA ARG A 141 -19.45 -32.26 -2.60
C ARG A 141 -18.83 -33.29 -1.66
N HIS A 142 -19.22 -33.21 -0.39
CA HIS A 142 -18.79 -34.12 0.67
C HIS A 142 -19.99 -34.92 1.17
N GLU A 143 -19.90 -36.26 1.13
CA GLU A 143 -20.92 -37.17 1.69
C GLU A 143 -20.28 -38.12 2.71
N SER A 144 -20.17 -37.65 3.96
CA SER A 144 -19.82 -38.51 5.10
C SER A 144 -21.01 -39.39 5.48
N ARG A 145 -20.98 -40.66 5.07
CA ARG A 145 -21.94 -41.67 5.55
C ARG A 145 -21.64 -42.10 6.99
N HIS A 146 -21.91 -41.22 7.97
CA HIS A 146 -22.50 -41.52 9.28
C HIS A 146 -22.69 -40.23 10.11
N CYS A 147 -23.94 -39.99 10.55
CA CYS A 147 -24.37 -38.95 11.51
C CYS A 147 -24.25 -37.46 11.08
N GLY A 148 -25.31 -36.69 11.36
CA GLY A 148 -25.28 -35.22 11.38
C GLY A 148 -25.43 -34.50 10.04
N SER A 149 -26.60 -33.90 9.79
CA SER A 149 -26.77 -32.87 8.76
C SER A 149 -26.24 -31.52 9.25
N GLY A 150 -25.17 -31.01 8.66
CA GLY A 150 -24.63 -29.68 8.96
C GLY A 150 -23.89 -29.09 7.76
N GLU A 151 -24.39 -27.97 7.24
CA GLU A 151 -23.78 -27.27 6.10
C GLU A 151 -22.64 -26.35 6.59
N SER A 152 -21.40 -26.83 6.49
CA SER A 152 -20.20 -26.07 6.82
C SER A 152 -19.70 -25.28 5.60
N ASN A 153 -20.22 -24.05 5.44
CA ASN A 153 -19.80 -23.11 4.39
C ASN A 153 -18.36 -22.59 4.59
N PHE A 154 -17.37 -23.42 4.27
CA PHE A 154 -15.96 -23.01 4.19
C PHE A 154 -15.67 -22.29 2.88
N LEU A 155 -15.49 -20.97 2.97
CA LEU A 155 -15.24 -20.08 1.83
C LEU A 155 -13.76 -20.13 1.40
N PHE A 156 -13.34 -21.28 0.86
CA PHE A 156 -11.99 -21.45 0.30
C PHE A 156 -11.80 -20.63 -0.98
N GLN A 157 -10.97 -19.59 -0.88
CA GLN A 157 -10.67 -18.69 -2.00
C GLN A 157 -9.73 -19.35 -3.03
N ALA A 158 -10.28 -20.17 -3.92
CA ALA A 158 -9.54 -20.85 -4.97
C ALA A 158 -8.87 -19.85 -5.93
N PHE A 159 -7.54 -19.78 -5.87
CA PHE A 159 -6.75 -18.86 -6.70
C PHE A 159 -6.57 -19.44 -8.11
N CYS A 160 -7.50 -19.14 -9.02
CA CYS A 160 -7.47 -19.63 -10.40
C CYS A 160 -6.62 -18.70 -11.31
N PRO A 161 -5.42 -19.11 -11.80
CA PRO A 161 -4.67 -18.39 -12.83
C PRO A 161 -5.32 -18.60 -14.21
N GLY A 162 -6.56 -18.13 -14.37
CA GLY A 162 -7.52 -18.68 -15.35
C GLY A 162 -8.39 -17.68 -16.10
N LYS A 163 -8.22 -16.37 -15.91
CA LYS A 163 -8.72 -15.34 -16.84
C LYS A 163 -7.54 -14.47 -17.29
N LYS A 164 -7.55 -14.03 -18.55
CA LYS A 164 -6.74 -12.88 -18.98
C LYS A 164 -7.28 -11.69 -18.22
N ASP A 165 -6.57 -11.25 -17.18
CA ASP A 165 -6.91 -9.99 -16.53
C ASP A 165 -6.59 -8.86 -17.50
N MET A 166 -7.64 -8.24 -18.04
CA MET A 166 -7.56 -7.06 -18.90
C MET A 166 -7.36 -5.82 -18.03
N THR A 167 -6.36 -5.86 -17.12
CA THR A 167 -5.75 -4.63 -16.64
C THR A 167 -5.18 -3.94 -17.86
N ALA A 168 -5.84 -2.85 -18.30
CA ALA A 168 -5.20 -1.89 -19.17
C ALA A 168 -3.85 -1.52 -18.54
N GLU A 169 -2.77 -1.65 -19.31
CA GLU A 169 -1.43 -1.34 -18.83
C GLU A 169 -1.43 0.13 -18.40
N LEU A 170 -1.25 0.37 -17.11
CA LEU A 170 -1.33 1.71 -16.55
C LEU A 170 -0.18 2.51 -17.15
N VAL A 171 -0.49 3.59 -17.86
CA VAL A 171 0.52 4.34 -18.62
C VAL A 171 1.19 5.40 -17.73
N ASN A 172 0.47 5.95 -16.75
CA ASN A 172 1.00 6.98 -15.88
C ASN A 172 0.39 7.05 -14.46
N VAL A 173 1.09 7.74 -13.56
CA VAL A 173 0.75 7.95 -12.13
C VAL A 173 -0.67 8.48 -11.87
N MET A 174 -1.29 9.22 -12.80
CA MET A 174 -2.66 9.74 -12.60
C MET A 174 -3.73 8.66 -12.76
N GLU A 175 -3.46 7.56 -13.46
CA GLU A 175 -4.41 6.44 -13.57
C GLU A 175 -4.51 5.68 -12.25
N PHE A 176 -3.41 5.58 -11.49
CA PHE A 176 -3.44 5.13 -10.10
C PHE A 176 -4.33 6.01 -9.21
N GLN A 177 -4.38 7.33 -9.43
CA GLN A 177 -5.31 8.20 -8.68
C GLN A 177 -6.79 7.85 -8.96
N GLU A 178 -7.15 7.61 -10.22
CA GLU A 178 -8.52 7.22 -10.58
C GLU A 178 -8.86 5.77 -10.22
N LEU A 179 -7.87 4.89 -10.02
CA LEU A 179 -8.09 3.59 -9.37
C LEU A 179 -8.30 3.75 -7.86
N ALA A 180 -7.43 4.49 -7.16
CA ALA A 180 -7.55 4.75 -5.73
C ALA A 180 -8.92 5.37 -5.36
N LYS A 181 -9.42 6.28 -6.20
CA LYS A 181 -10.76 6.89 -6.09
C LYS A 181 -11.94 5.92 -6.24
N LYS A 182 -11.73 4.76 -6.88
CA LYS A 182 -12.76 3.72 -7.06
C LYS A 182 -12.74 2.67 -5.94
N VAL A 183 -11.58 2.40 -5.34
CA VAL A 183 -11.42 1.36 -4.31
C VAL A 183 -11.48 1.90 -2.87
N LEU A 184 -11.12 3.16 -2.63
CA LEU A 184 -11.14 3.75 -1.30
C LEU A 184 -12.54 4.28 -0.91
N PRO A 185 -12.99 4.05 0.33
CA PRO A 185 -14.11 4.80 0.91
C PRO A 185 -13.89 6.31 0.78
N LYS A 186 -14.95 7.07 0.47
CA LYS A 186 -14.88 8.52 0.22
C LYS A 186 -14.10 9.29 1.29
N MET A 187 -14.33 8.96 2.57
CA MET A 187 -13.63 9.59 3.70
C MET A 187 -12.11 9.42 3.62
N TYR A 188 -11.61 8.23 3.29
CA TYR A 188 -10.18 7.95 3.17
C TYR A 188 -9.60 8.56 1.88
N TYR A 189 -10.31 8.48 0.76
CA TYR A 189 -9.89 9.13 -0.48
C TYR A 189 -9.76 10.65 -0.33
N ASP A 190 -10.74 11.30 0.29
CA ASP A 190 -10.69 12.74 0.57
C ASP A 190 -9.60 13.09 1.57
N TYR A 191 -9.41 12.29 2.63
CA TYR A 191 -8.31 12.47 3.58
C TYR A 191 -6.94 12.49 2.90
N PHE A 192 -6.69 11.60 1.94
CA PHE A 192 -5.41 11.59 1.21
C PHE A 192 -5.32 12.62 0.08
N SER A 193 -6.38 12.77 -0.73
CA SER A 193 -6.36 13.64 -1.91
C SER A 193 -6.48 15.12 -1.57
N GLY A 194 -7.28 15.47 -0.55
CA GLY A 194 -7.63 16.85 -0.21
C GLY A 194 -6.50 17.69 0.41
N GLY A 195 -6.77 19.00 0.46
CA GLY A 195 -5.88 20.03 1.00
C GLY A 195 -6.49 20.79 2.19
N ALA A 196 -5.89 21.92 2.52
CA ALA A 196 -6.48 22.92 3.42
C ALA A 196 -7.39 23.90 2.65
N GLU A 197 -8.34 24.49 3.37
CA GLU A 197 -9.24 25.57 2.95
C GLU A 197 -9.91 25.34 1.59
N ASP A 198 -9.79 26.25 0.62
CA ASP A 198 -10.38 26.06 -0.71
C ASP A 198 -9.50 25.25 -1.68
N GLU A 199 -8.34 24.80 -1.21
CA GLU A 199 -7.34 24.00 -1.92
C GLU A 199 -6.57 24.80 -3.00
N HIS A 200 -6.34 26.09 -2.77
CA HIS A 200 -5.61 27.00 -3.68
C HIS A 200 -4.19 26.49 -3.96
N THR A 201 -3.38 26.35 -2.91
CA THR A 201 -2.00 25.86 -3.00
C THR A 201 -1.95 24.40 -3.42
N LEU A 202 -3.04 23.62 -3.28
CA LEU A 202 -3.08 22.24 -3.79
C LEU A 202 -3.12 22.20 -5.32
N ARG A 203 -3.89 23.10 -5.93
CA ARG A 203 -3.90 23.31 -7.39
C ARG A 203 -2.57 23.90 -7.85
N GLU A 204 -2.14 25.00 -7.23
CA GLU A 204 -0.92 25.72 -7.60
C GLU A 204 0.35 24.86 -7.45
N ASN A 205 0.40 23.94 -6.48
CA ASN A 205 1.46 22.93 -6.37
C ASN A 205 1.66 22.11 -7.66
N VAL A 206 0.61 21.88 -8.46
CA VAL A 206 0.70 21.15 -9.73
C VAL A 206 0.91 22.12 -10.91
N GLU A 207 0.25 23.28 -10.90
CA GLU A 207 0.39 24.26 -11.98
C GLU A 207 1.81 24.88 -12.04
N ALA A 208 2.46 25.12 -10.89
CA ALA A 208 3.80 25.69 -10.83
C ALA A 208 4.83 24.86 -11.62
N PHE A 209 4.76 23.52 -11.57
CA PHE A 209 5.62 22.66 -12.37
C PHE A 209 5.36 22.82 -13.88
N ARG A 210 4.13 23.12 -14.31
CA ARG A 210 3.79 23.29 -15.74
C ARG A 210 4.32 24.61 -16.32
N ARG A 211 4.47 25.65 -15.49
CA ARG A 211 5.02 26.94 -15.90
C ARG A 211 6.55 26.92 -16.07
N ILE A 212 7.22 25.91 -15.53
CA ILE A 212 8.65 25.63 -15.76
C ILE A 212 8.80 24.85 -17.08
N THR A 213 9.58 25.39 -18.01
CA THR A 213 9.85 24.82 -19.34
C THR A 213 11.29 24.34 -19.48
N PHE A 214 11.55 23.35 -20.35
CA PHE A 214 12.90 22.80 -20.55
C PHE A 214 13.71 23.55 -21.61
N GLN A 215 15.03 23.43 -21.52
CA GLN A 215 16.01 23.86 -22.53
C GLN A 215 16.83 22.64 -23.01
N PRO A 216 16.34 21.88 -24.01
CA PRO A 216 17.01 20.67 -24.49
C PRO A 216 18.39 20.93 -25.09
N ARG A 217 19.30 19.95 -24.97
CA ARG A 217 20.62 19.96 -25.64
C ARG A 217 20.66 18.85 -26.68
N ILE A 218 21.10 19.19 -27.89
CA ILE A 218 21.24 18.26 -29.02
C ILE A 218 22.69 17.81 -29.20
N LEU A 219 22.89 16.67 -29.85
CA LEU A 219 24.21 16.12 -30.20
C LEU A 219 25.11 15.81 -28.99
N ILE A 220 24.52 15.39 -27.87
CA ILE A 220 25.21 14.82 -26.72
C ILE A 220 24.98 13.30 -26.69
N ASP A 221 26.00 12.52 -26.34
CA ASP A 221 25.87 11.07 -26.13
C ASP A 221 25.11 10.79 -24.83
N VAL A 222 23.93 10.19 -24.97
CA VAL A 222 23.07 9.72 -23.88
C VAL A 222 22.78 8.22 -24.00
N SER A 223 23.67 7.46 -24.66
CA SER A 223 23.56 6.01 -24.83
C SER A 223 23.56 5.22 -23.51
N LYS A 224 23.93 5.87 -22.40
CA LYS A 224 23.75 5.42 -21.01
C LYS A 224 23.38 6.63 -20.16
N VAL A 225 22.32 6.50 -19.36
CA VAL A 225 21.91 7.51 -18.38
C VAL A 225 22.12 6.95 -16.97
N ASN A 226 22.75 7.71 -16.08
CA ASN A 226 22.96 7.32 -14.69
C ASN A 226 22.08 8.14 -13.73
N LEU A 227 21.05 7.47 -13.21
CA LEU A 227 20.07 8.01 -12.25
C LEU A 227 20.52 7.90 -10.79
N SER A 228 21.59 7.16 -10.49
CA SER A 228 21.97 6.87 -9.10
C SER A 228 22.38 8.13 -8.33
N SER A 229 21.91 8.21 -7.08
CA SER A 229 22.16 9.33 -6.17
C SER A 229 22.59 8.83 -4.79
N THR A 230 23.08 9.75 -3.97
CA THR A 230 23.46 9.49 -2.58
C THR A 230 22.84 10.55 -1.67
N ILE A 231 22.17 10.13 -0.60
CA ILE A 231 21.48 11.00 0.35
C ILE A 231 21.96 10.65 1.76
N LEU A 232 22.61 11.61 2.45
CA LEU A 232 23.27 11.38 3.75
C LEU A 232 24.21 10.16 3.78
N GLY A 233 24.92 9.90 2.68
CA GLY A 233 25.82 8.76 2.51
C GLY A 233 25.15 7.45 2.04
N TYR A 234 23.82 7.39 1.99
CA TYR A 234 23.07 6.21 1.51
C TYR A 234 22.78 6.31 0.02
N ASN A 235 23.15 5.27 -0.74
CA ASN A 235 22.91 5.20 -2.18
C ASN A 235 21.47 4.81 -2.50
N ILE A 236 20.90 5.43 -3.54
CA ILE A 236 19.57 5.16 -4.06
C ILE A 236 19.60 5.06 -5.60
N SER A 237 18.71 4.24 -6.18
CA SER A 237 18.69 3.94 -7.62
C SER A 237 18.32 5.15 -8.50
N ALA A 238 17.48 6.04 -7.96
CA ALA A 238 16.97 7.25 -8.57
C ALA A 238 16.72 8.29 -7.47
N PRO A 239 16.71 9.61 -7.76
CA PRO A 239 16.53 10.68 -6.77
C PRO A 239 15.06 10.87 -6.36
N ILE A 240 14.37 9.76 -6.03
CA ILE A 240 12.93 9.66 -5.77
C ILE A 240 12.73 8.88 -4.47
N ILE A 241 12.36 9.58 -3.39
CA ILE A 241 12.20 9.06 -2.02
C ILE A 241 10.70 8.94 -1.69
N ILE A 242 10.30 8.04 -0.79
CA ILE A 242 8.90 8.01 -0.30
C ILE A 242 8.70 9.04 0.82
N ALA A 243 7.74 9.95 0.65
CA ALA A 243 7.46 11.04 1.59
C ALA A 243 6.75 10.56 2.87
N PRO A 244 7.00 11.20 4.03
CA PRO A 244 6.37 10.83 5.29
C PRO A 244 4.86 11.05 5.23
N THR A 245 4.14 9.93 5.14
CA THR A 245 2.68 9.88 5.07
C THR A 245 2.20 8.93 6.15
N GLY A 246 1.35 9.42 7.05
CA GLY A 246 0.78 8.62 8.13
C GLY A 246 -0.48 7.86 7.70
N MET A 247 -0.89 6.92 8.55
CA MET A 247 -2.16 6.18 8.45
C MET A 247 -2.32 5.38 7.15
N LEU A 248 -1.25 4.74 6.65
CA LEU A 248 -1.30 4.07 5.34
C LEU A 248 -2.20 2.83 5.31
N LYS A 249 -2.63 2.28 6.46
CA LYS A 249 -3.69 1.25 6.51
C LYS A 249 -5.08 1.77 6.12
N LEU A 250 -5.28 3.08 6.00
CA LEU A 250 -6.46 3.66 5.34
C LEU A 250 -6.43 3.52 3.81
N ALA A 251 -5.25 3.25 3.23
CA ALA A 251 -5.07 3.04 1.80
C ALA A 251 -5.08 1.54 1.43
N HIS A 252 -4.33 0.71 2.18
CA HIS A 252 -4.21 -0.73 1.94
C HIS A 252 -3.95 -1.48 3.25
N PRO A 253 -4.50 -2.68 3.51
CA PRO A 253 -4.38 -3.35 4.82
C PRO A 253 -2.95 -3.54 5.36
N GLU A 254 -1.96 -3.70 4.49
CA GLU A 254 -0.54 -3.80 4.86
C GLU A 254 0.13 -2.45 5.18
N GLY A 255 -0.47 -1.34 4.74
CA GLY A 255 -0.03 0.03 5.00
C GLY A 255 1.47 0.26 4.83
N GLU A 256 2.09 0.79 5.88
CA GLU A 256 3.49 1.18 5.92
C GLU A 256 4.47 0.02 5.66
N VAL A 257 4.08 -1.24 5.93
CA VAL A 257 4.93 -2.42 5.69
C VAL A 257 5.06 -2.71 4.19
N ALA A 258 3.96 -2.69 3.44
CA ALA A 258 4.02 -2.83 1.97
C ALA A 258 4.78 -1.67 1.32
N THR A 259 4.66 -0.45 1.85
CA THR A 259 5.44 0.71 1.42
C THR A 259 6.94 0.53 1.65
N ALA A 260 7.35 -0.07 2.78
CA ALA A 260 8.76 -0.34 3.07
C ALA A 260 9.35 -1.44 2.18
N ARG A 261 8.58 -2.49 1.86
CA ARG A 261 9.03 -3.54 0.92
C ARG A 261 9.20 -2.99 -0.50
N ALA A 262 8.27 -2.17 -0.97
CA ALA A 262 8.42 -1.45 -2.24
C ALA A 262 9.65 -0.52 -2.27
N ALA A 263 9.95 0.20 -1.17
CA ALA A 263 11.16 1.02 -1.07
C ALA A 263 12.45 0.20 -1.20
N ALA A 264 12.51 -1.00 -0.59
CA ALA A 264 13.61 -1.93 -0.75
C ALA A 264 13.73 -2.44 -2.20
N LEU A 265 12.63 -2.87 -2.83
CA LEU A 265 12.62 -3.33 -4.23
C LEU A 265 13.11 -2.26 -5.21
N CYS A 266 12.70 -1.00 -5.01
CA CYS A 266 13.17 0.13 -5.82
C CYS A 266 14.57 0.62 -5.44
N ASN A 267 15.21 0.07 -4.40
CA ASN A 267 16.45 0.58 -3.79
C ASN A 267 16.38 2.10 -3.55
N THR A 268 15.43 2.54 -2.72
CA THR A 268 15.26 3.93 -2.31
C THR A 268 14.91 4.06 -0.82
N ILE A 269 14.90 5.30 -0.33
CA ILE A 269 14.60 5.63 1.06
C ILE A 269 13.09 5.70 1.27
N MET A 270 12.60 5.09 2.36
CA MET A 270 11.29 5.39 2.92
C MET A 270 11.43 6.34 4.12
N VAL A 271 10.70 7.45 4.11
CA VAL A 271 10.47 8.23 5.34
C VAL A 271 9.17 7.74 5.99
N MET A 272 9.27 7.07 7.14
CA MET A 272 8.12 6.60 7.91
C MET A 272 7.57 7.73 8.81
N SER A 273 6.25 7.87 8.94
CA SER A 273 5.65 8.91 9.82
C SER A 273 5.48 8.44 11.27
N SER A 274 5.64 9.36 12.23
CA SER A 274 5.23 9.13 13.63
C SER A 274 3.72 8.96 13.82
N SER A 275 2.91 9.25 12.79
CA SER A 275 1.47 8.97 12.75
C SER A 275 1.15 7.69 11.95
N SER A 276 1.95 6.65 12.14
CA SER A 276 1.87 5.37 11.42
C SER A 276 0.84 4.39 11.99
N THR A 277 0.23 3.60 11.10
CA THR A 277 -0.65 2.46 11.42
C THR A 277 0.07 1.10 11.57
N CYS A 278 1.40 1.08 11.41
CA CYS A 278 2.29 0.01 11.86
C CYS A 278 3.26 0.54 12.93
N THR A 279 3.84 -0.33 13.75
CA THR A 279 4.90 0.04 14.68
C THR A 279 6.24 0.24 13.95
N ILE A 280 7.18 0.93 14.61
CA ILE A 280 8.57 1.10 14.13
C ILE A 280 9.21 -0.27 13.90
N GLU A 281 8.92 -1.21 14.80
CA GLU A 281 9.48 -2.56 14.85
C GLU A 281 8.94 -3.45 13.71
N GLU A 282 7.64 -3.40 13.42
CA GLU A 282 7.01 -4.09 12.28
C GLU A 282 7.62 -3.63 10.95
N VAL A 283 7.81 -2.32 10.78
CA VAL A 283 8.34 -1.72 9.54
C VAL A 283 9.87 -1.86 9.44
N ALA A 284 10.59 -2.02 10.55
CA ALA A 284 12.01 -2.34 10.55
C ALA A 284 12.28 -3.80 10.17
N SER A 285 11.47 -4.73 10.68
CA SER A 285 11.65 -6.18 10.45
C SER A 285 11.19 -6.67 9.07
N SER A 286 10.32 -5.92 8.37
CA SER A 286 9.69 -6.39 7.12
C SER A 286 10.61 -6.45 5.89
N CYS A 287 11.75 -5.76 5.90
CA CYS A 287 12.70 -5.69 4.77
C CYS A 287 14.00 -4.98 5.17
N ASP A 288 15.05 -5.11 4.34
CA ASP A 288 16.24 -4.25 4.42
C ASP A 288 16.07 -2.99 3.55
N ALA A 289 15.20 -2.08 3.99
CA ALA A 289 15.03 -0.76 3.40
C ALA A 289 15.82 0.30 4.16
N ILE A 290 16.40 1.27 3.45
CA ILE A 290 16.92 2.49 4.08
C ILE A 290 15.72 3.30 4.57
N ARG A 291 15.62 3.51 5.89
CA ARG A 291 14.47 4.18 6.51
C ARG A 291 14.90 5.42 7.28
N PHE A 292 14.21 6.54 7.05
CA PHE A 292 14.25 7.74 7.88
C PHE A 292 12.96 7.83 8.70
N PHE A 293 12.99 8.41 9.90
CA PHE A 293 11.83 8.52 10.78
C PHE A 293 11.36 9.97 10.91
N GLN A 294 10.16 10.26 10.44
CA GLN A 294 9.55 11.58 10.57
C GLN A 294 8.88 11.74 11.93
N LEU A 295 9.34 12.75 12.69
CA LEU A 295 8.80 13.10 13.99
C LEU A 295 7.82 14.27 13.87
N TYR A 296 6.62 14.10 14.42
CA TYR A 296 5.85 15.21 14.99
C TYR A 296 6.20 15.35 16.47
N VAL A 297 6.39 16.57 16.94
CA VAL A 297 6.65 16.82 18.37
C VAL A 297 5.32 16.90 19.11
N TYR A 298 5.09 15.92 19.97
CA TYR A 298 3.92 15.84 20.85
C TYR A 298 4.16 16.63 22.14
N ARG A 299 3.11 17.22 22.72
CA ARG A 299 3.18 17.96 24.02
C ARG A 299 3.83 17.13 25.12
N ARG A 300 3.51 15.84 25.12
CA ARG A 300 4.27 14.81 25.84
C ARG A 300 5.60 14.55 25.15
N ARG A 301 6.61 15.35 25.51
CA ARG A 301 7.98 15.22 25.00
C ARG A 301 8.61 13.86 25.33
N ASP A 302 8.13 13.18 26.36
CA ASP A 302 8.47 11.80 26.72
C ASP A 302 7.99 10.77 25.68
N VAL A 303 6.86 11.00 25.01
CA VAL A 303 6.38 10.17 23.88
C VAL A 303 7.28 10.41 22.67
N SER A 304 7.58 11.68 22.38
CA SER A 304 8.48 12.07 21.28
C SER A 304 9.89 11.46 21.46
N TYR A 305 10.43 11.51 22.69
CA TYR A 305 11.69 10.88 23.07
C TYR A 305 11.68 9.36 22.84
N GLN A 306 10.64 8.67 23.30
CA GLN A 306 10.54 7.20 23.15
C GLN A 306 10.43 6.78 21.68
N LEU A 307 9.75 7.56 20.82
CA LEU A 307 9.68 7.28 19.39
C LEU A 307 11.03 7.44 18.69
N VAL A 308 11.78 8.50 19.01
CA VAL A 308 13.14 8.73 18.48
C VAL A 308 14.09 7.61 18.91
N GLN A 309 14.07 7.25 20.20
CA GLN A 309 14.89 6.17 20.77
C GLN A 309 14.54 4.77 20.20
N ARG A 310 13.27 4.53 19.86
CA ARG A 310 12.85 3.32 19.12
C ARG A 310 13.38 3.33 17.69
N ALA A 311 13.24 4.44 16.96
CA ALA A 311 13.71 4.56 15.58
C ALA A 311 15.23 4.33 15.47
N GLU A 312 16.04 4.98 16.32
CA GLU A 312 17.50 4.80 16.36
C GLU A 312 17.88 3.34 16.69
N ARG A 313 17.23 2.73 17.71
CA ARG A 313 17.46 1.33 18.08
C ARG A 313 17.11 0.33 16.97
N TYR A 314 16.03 0.58 16.23
CA TYR A 314 15.60 -0.25 15.10
C TYR A 314 16.23 0.18 13.77
N GLY A 315 17.36 0.89 13.83
CA GLY A 315 18.27 1.06 12.70
C GLY A 315 17.81 2.06 11.65
N PHE A 316 16.88 2.95 11.96
CA PHE A 316 16.57 4.10 11.09
C PHE A 316 17.80 5.03 11.01
N LYS A 317 17.97 5.71 9.87
CA LYS A 317 19.23 6.38 9.50
C LYS A 317 19.22 7.90 9.63
N ALA A 318 18.05 8.51 9.80
CA ALA A 318 17.88 9.95 10.02
C ALA A 318 16.54 10.23 10.71
N ILE A 319 16.43 11.37 11.39
CA ILE A 319 15.16 11.93 11.84
C ILE A 319 14.72 13.03 10.87
N VAL A 320 13.44 13.09 10.51
CA VAL A 320 12.84 14.20 9.76
C VAL A 320 11.91 14.97 10.70
N LEU A 321 12.35 16.12 11.19
CA LEU A 321 11.54 16.99 12.04
C LEU A 321 10.55 17.79 11.19
N THR A 322 9.26 17.51 11.33
CA THR A 322 8.20 18.24 10.61
C THR A 322 7.78 19.48 11.40
N ALA A 323 8.13 20.66 10.88
CA ALA A 323 7.85 21.97 11.48
C ALA A 323 6.61 22.68 10.90
N ASP A 324 6.08 22.24 9.74
CA ASP A 324 4.90 22.84 9.08
C ASP A 324 3.54 22.51 9.75
N THR A 325 3.54 21.76 10.86
CA THR A 325 2.33 21.33 11.59
C THR A 325 2.38 21.62 13.11
N PRO A 326 2.52 22.88 13.56
CA PRO A 326 2.30 23.25 14.97
C PRO A 326 0.81 23.19 15.36
N ARG A 327 -0.08 23.25 14.37
CA ARG A 327 -1.51 22.89 14.41
C ARG A 327 -1.85 22.15 13.11
N LEU A 328 -3.00 21.45 13.07
CA LEU A 328 -3.50 20.89 11.83
C LEU A 328 -4.00 22.00 10.91
N GLY A 329 -3.78 21.89 9.60
CA GLY A 329 -4.44 22.74 8.61
C GLY A 329 -5.95 22.53 8.58
N ARG A 330 -6.71 23.58 8.22
CA ARG A 330 -8.18 23.51 8.13
C ARG A 330 -8.62 22.72 6.90
N ARG A 331 -8.71 21.41 7.01
CA ARG A 331 -9.03 20.50 5.89
C ARG A 331 -10.54 20.33 5.77
N GLU A 332 -11.18 21.13 4.91
CA GLU A 332 -12.64 21.13 4.79
C GLU A 332 -13.25 19.76 4.49
N ARG A 333 -12.55 18.91 3.73
CA ARG A 333 -13.04 17.55 3.44
C ARG A 333 -13.02 16.65 4.68
N ASP A 334 -11.98 16.75 5.51
CA ASP A 334 -11.86 15.99 6.76
C ASP A 334 -12.96 16.42 7.76
N ILE A 335 -13.32 17.71 7.77
CA ILE A 335 -14.43 18.25 8.56
C ILE A 335 -15.78 17.76 8.02
N LYS A 336 -16.04 17.91 6.72
CA LYS A 336 -17.31 17.50 6.07
C LYS A 336 -17.57 16.00 6.15
N ASN A 337 -16.52 15.17 6.12
CA ASN A 337 -16.61 13.72 6.27
C ASN A 337 -16.53 13.25 7.76
N LYS A 338 -16.41 14.16 8.74
CA LYS A 338 -16.18 13.86 10.17
C LYS A 338 -15.02 12.88 10.42
N MET A 339 -13.89 13.09 9.71
CA MET A 339 -12.77 12.15 9.58
C MET A 339 -12.29 11.59 10.94
N VAL A 340 -12.32 10.26 11.04
CA VAL A 340 -11.89 9.49 12.21
C VAL A 340 -10.49 8.91 11.95
N PRO A 341 -9.47 9.22 12.79
CA PRO A 341 -8.18 8.59 12.67
C PRO A 341 -8.25 7.10 13.09
N PRO A 342 -7.52 6.20 12.43
CA PRO A 342 -7.39 4.81 12.87
C PRO A 342 -6.56 4.76 14.17
N ASN A 343 -6.63 3.63 14.90
CA ASN A 343 -5.72 3.40 16.02
C ASN A 343 -4.26 3.41 15.53
N LEU A 344 -3.47 4.37 16.05
CA LEU A 344 -2.07 4.55 15.68
C LEU A 344 -1.20 3.60 16.49
N LYS A 345 -1.04 2.36 16.01
CA LYS A 345 -0.29 1.29 16.70
C LYS A 345 1.12 1.71 17.14
N ILE A 346 1.76 2.65 16.43
CA ILE A 346 3.05 3.23 16.84
C ILE A 346 3.02 3.94 18.20
N LEU A 347 1.88 4.52 18.59
CA LEU A 347 1.62 5.24 19.83
C LEU A 347 0.98 4.37 20.93
N GLU A 348 0.71 3.09 20.65
CA GLU A 348 0.11 2.14 21.59
C GLU A 348 0.95 2.04 22.87
N GLY A 349 0.29 2.11 24.03
CA GLY A 349 0.94 2.20 25.36
C GLY A 349 1.63 3.54 25.66
N LEU A 350 1.89 4.40 24.66
CA LEU A 350 2.55 5.70 24.85
C LEU A 350 1.54 6.85 25.03
N LEU A 351 0.55 6.95 24.14
CA LEU A 351 -0.36 8.09 24.05
C LEU A 351 -1.78 7.66 23.65
N SER A 352 -2.64 7.43 24.63
CA SER A 352 -4.09 7.38 24.43
C SER A 352 -4.66 8.80 24.30
N VAL A 353 -5.72 8.93 23.48
CA VAL A 353 -6.53 10.14 23.36
C VAL A 353 -7.99 9.70 23.29
N GLU A 354 -8.80 10.17 24.24
CA GLU A 354 -10.24 9.98 24.18
C GLU A 354 -10.83 10.93 23.13
N LEU A 355 -11.34 10.35 22.05
CA LEU A 355 -12.03 11.02 20.96
C LEU A 355 -13.52 10.80 21.16
N ASP A 356 -14.16 11.78 21.81
CA ASP A 356 -15.57 11.73 22.22
C ASP A 356 -16.47 11.40 20.99
N PRO A 357 -17.37 10.39 21.10
CA PRO A 357 -18.37 10.06 20.08
C PRO A 357 -19.16 11.25 19.54
N GLU A 358 -19.50 12.23 20.39
CA GLU A 358 -20.40 13.34 20.10
C GLU A 358 -19.67 14.65 19.73
N GLU A 359 -18.34 14.69 19.85
CA GLU A 359 -17.50 15.85 19.47
C GLU A 359 -17.74 16.25 17.99
N GLU A 360 -18.16 17.49 17.76
CA GLU A 360 -18.40 18.00 16.40
C GLU A 360 -17.12 18.16 15.58
N GLY A 361 -17.27 18.17 14.25
CA GLY A 361 -16.17 18.39 13.31
C GLY A 361 -15.36 17.13 13.01
N SER A 362 -14.04 17.29 12.89
CA SER A 362 -13.11 16.22 12.52
C SER A 362 -12.40 15.65 13.75
N LYS A 363 -12.51 14.34 13.99
CA LYS A 363 -11.83 13.70 15.12
C LYS A 363 -10.31 13.65 14.94
N LEU A 364 -9.83 13.74 13.70
CA LEU A 364 -8.42 13.97 13.37
C LEU A 364 -7.94 15.36 13.79
N GLU A 365 -8.76 16.40 13.59
CA GLU A 365 -8.47 17.76 14.07
C GLU A 365 -8.41 17.79 15.59
N ASN A 366 -9.37 17.16 16.27
CA ASN A 366 -9.40 17.07 17.73
C ASN A 366 -8.21 16.26 18.28
N PHE A 367 -7.84 15.14 17.64
CA PHE A 367 -6.63 14.38 17.97
C PHE A 367 -5.37 15.26 17.87
N ALA A 368 -5.20 15.97 16.76
CA ALA A 368 -4.05 16.85 16.55
C ALA A 368 -4.04 18.02 17.56
N ALA A 369 -5.19 18.65 17.81
CA ALA A 369 -5.35 19.73 18.77
C ALA A 369 -5.18 19.31 20.24
N LYS A 370 -5.35 18.03 20.56
CA LYS A 370 -5.07 17.44 21.89
C LYS A 370 -3.60 17.03 22.04
N THR A 371 -2.93 16.58 20.98
CA THR A 371 -1.60 15.91 21.07
C THR A 371 -0.39 16.72 20.60
N LEU A 372 -0.50 17.52 19.53
CA LEU A 372 0.65 18.23 18.94
C LEU A 372 1.08 19.42 19.78
N ASP A 373 2.39 19.70 19.80
CA ASP A 373 2.98 20.82 20.53
C ASP A 373 3.03 22.11 19.68
N PRO A 374 2.16 23.11 19.92
CA PRO A 374 2.18 24.38 19.20
C PRO A 374 3.30 25.33 19.68
N SER A 375 4.10 24.95 20.68
CA SER A 375 5.24 25.74 21.18
C SER A 375 6.58 25.37 20.52
N LEU A 376 6.56 24.43 19.56
CA LEU A 376 7.72 24.00 18.79
C LEU A 376 8.44 25.20 18.15
N ASN A 377 9.74 25.32 18.43
CA ASN A 377 10.59 26.42 17.99
C ASN A 377 12.04 25.95 17.74
N TRP A 378 12.90 26.84 17.26
CA TRP A 378 14.27 26.50 16.86
C TRP A 378 15.15 25.86 17.95
N LYS A 379 14.89 26.10 19.24
CA LYS A 379 15.61 25.45 20.36
C LYS A 379 15.28 23.96 20.49
N ASP A 380 14.13 23.54 19.98
CA ASP A 380 13.74 22.13 20.00
C ASP A 380 14.60 21.28 19.05
N VAL A 381 15.33 21.90 18.11
CA VAL A 381 16.38 21.20 17.32
C VAL A 381 17.58 20.85 18.20
N GLU A 382 17.97 21.73 19.14
CA GLU A 382 19.03 21.47 20.12
C GLU A 382 18.60 20.38 21.11
N TRP A 383 17.35 20.41 21.56
CA TRP A 383 16.76 19.32 22.36
C TRP A 383 16.72 17.99 21.59
N LEU A 384 16.31 18.00 20.32
CA LEU A 384 16.27 16.78 19.52
C LEU A 384 17.68 16.19 19.34
N LYS A 385 18.69 17.04 19.11
CA LYS A 385 20.11 16.65 19.09
C LYS A 385 20.62 16.07 20.40
N SER A 386 20.07 16.46 21.55
CA SER A 386 20.50 15.90 22.85
C SER A 386 19.91 14.51 23.15
N ILE A 387 19.00 14.01 22.30
CA ILE A 387 18.31 12.72 22.48
C ILE A 387 18.49 11.72 21.32
N THR A 388 19.30 12.04 20.30
CA THR A 388 19.66 11.10 19.22
C THR A 388 21.00 11.44 18.59
N ASN A 389 21.72 10.43 18.11
CA ASN A 389 22.92 10.61 17.28
C ASN A 389 22.60 10.66 15.77
N LEU A 390 21.33 10.45 15.39
CA LEU A 390 20.92 10.43 13.99
C LEU A 390 20.95 11.85 13.37
N PRO A 391 21.34 11.98 12.09
CA PRO A 391 21.21 13.24 11.36
C PRO A 391 19.75 13.68 11.31
N ILE A 392 19.50 14.96 11.60
CA ILE A 392 18.16 15.57 11.60
C ILE A 392 17.99 16.39 10.31
N LEU A 393 17.01 16.05 9.48
CA LEU A 393 16.51 16.94 8.44
C LEU A 393 15.32 17.74 8.99
N ILE A 394 15.17 19.00 8.59
CA ILE A 394 13.95 19.78 8.88
C ILE A 394 13.03 19.84 7.66
N LYS A 395 11.74 19.56 7.86
CA LYS A 395 10.69 19.60 6.83
C LYS A 395 9.70 20.72 7.10
N GLY A 396 9.35 21.45 6.05
CA GLY A 396 8.36 22.54 6.09
C GLY A 396 8.94 23.91 5.75
N VAL A 397 10.19 23.96 5.27
CA VAL A 397 10.87 25.21 4.92
C VAL A 397 10.31 25.74 3.60
N LEU A 398 9.94 27.02 3.57
CA LEU A 398 9.45 27.73 2.39
C LEU A 398 10.10 29.11 2.18
N THR A 399 11.04 29.52 3.04
CA THR A 399 11.65 30.86 3.03
C THR A 399 13.18 30.77 3.08
N ALA A 400 13.85 31.81 2.60
CA ALA A 400 15.31 31.94 2.74
C ALA A 400 15.75 32.16 4.20
N GLU A 401 14.89 32.74 5.04
CA GLU A 401 15.08 33.01 6.45
C GLU A 401 15.14 31.70 7.26
N ASP A 402 14.13 30.84 7.10
CA ASP A 402 14.07 29.54 7.79
C ASP A 402 15.15 28.58 7.27
N ALA A 403 15.50 28.67 5.97
CA ALA A 403 16.62 27.93 5.40
C ALA A 403 17.96 28.31 6.03
N ARG A 404 18.22 29.61 6.22
CA ARG A 404 19.40 30.09 6.98
C ARG A 404 19.36 29.60 8.43
N LYS A 405 18.22 29.71 9.10
CA LYS A 405 18.13 29.33 10.52
C LYS A 405 18.31 27.82 10.72
N ALA A 406 17.84 27.00 9.78
CA ALA A 406 18.07 25.57 9.77
C ALA A 406 19.56 25.20 9.72
N VAL A 407 20.34 25.84 8.83
CA VAL A 407 21.80 25.63 8.79
C VAL A 407 22.49 26.20 10.03
N GLU A 408 22.06 27.36 10.53
CA GLU A 408 22.62 27.97 11.76
C GLU A 408 22.47 27.05 12.98
N VAL A 409 21.32 26.37 13.15
CA VAL A 409 21.14 25.35 14.20
C VAL A 409 21.75 23.98 13.81
N GLY A 410 22.37 23.88 12.64
CA GLY A 410 23.13 22.73 12.15
C GLY A 410 22.28 21.49 11.86
N VAL A 411 21.17 21.63 11.13
CA VAL A 411 20.47 20.45 10.56
C VAL A 411 21.39 19.73 9.56
N ALA A 412 21.16 18.43 9.35
CA ALA A 412 21.85 17.64 8.34
C ALA A 412 21.18 17.72 6.94
N GLY A 413 20.03 18.38 6.81
CA GLY A 413 19.32 18.52 5.54
C GLY A 413 18.05 19.37 5.66
N ILE A 414 17.58 19.90 4.54
CA ILE A 414 16.37 20.72 4.44
C ILE A 414 15.39 20.03 3.47
N ILE A 415 14.11 19.97 3.83
CA ILE A 415 13.03 19.51 2.94
C ILE A 415 12.06 20.67 2.69
N VAL A 416 12.14 21.23 1.49
CA VAL A 416 11.25 22.28 1.00
C VAL A 416 9.87 21.67 0.77
N SER A 417 8.88 22.13 1.53
CA SER A 417 7.55 21.50 1.58
C SER A 417 6.50 22.46 2.14
N ASN A 418 5.34 22.51 1.49
CA ASN A 418 4.10 23.08 2.04
C ASN A 418 3.14 21.99 2.56
N HIS A 419 3.69 20.86 3.01
CA HIS A 419 2.95 19.64 3.38
C HIS A 419 2.04 19.10 2.25
N GLY A 420 2.37 19.38 0.99
CA GLY A 420 1.51 19.11 -0.15
C GLY A 420 0.17 19.86 -0.08
N ALA A 421 0.18 21.10 0.41
CA ALA A 421 -0.98 21.98 0.65
C ALA A 421 -2.03 21.42 1.61
N ARG A 422 -1.59 20.88 2.76
CA ARG A 422 -2.47 20.28 3.79
C ARG A 422 -2.47 21.06 5.12
N GLN A 423 -1.82 22.21 5.14
CA GLN A 423 -1.50 22.98 6.34
C GLN A 423 -2.04 24.41 6.25
N LEU A 424 -1.21 25.41 5.97
CA LEU A 424 -1.67 26.74 5.57
C LEU A 424 -1.94 26.73 4.05
N ASP A 425 -3.12 27.16 3.62
CA ASP A 425 -3.41 27.40 2.19
C ASP A 425 -2.90 28.79 1.79
N TYR A 426 -2.93 29.13 0.49
CA TYR A 426 -2.38 30.37 -0.08
C TYR A 426 -0.87 30.62 0.12
N VAL A 427 -0.13 29.65 0.68
CA VAL A 427 1.36 29.64 0.64
C VAL A 427 1.84 29.30 -0.78
N PRO A 428 3.05 29.69 -1.20
CA PRO A 428 3.57 29.32 -2.51
C PRO A 428 3.71 27.79 -2.69
N ALA A 429 3.68 27.36 -3.96
CA ALA A 429 4.08 26.01 -4.33
C ALA A 429 5.56 25.76 -3.97
N SER A 430 5.88 24.59 -3.42
CA SER A 430 7.24 24.26 -2.96
C SER A 430 8.31 24.48 -4.04
N ILE A 431 7.99 24.15 -5.30
CA ILE A 431 8.91 24.29 -6.44
C ILE A 431 9.23 25.77 -6.76
N SER A 432 8.30 26.69 -6.49
CA SER A 432 8.46 28.13 -6.78
C SER A 432 9.40 28.83 -5.80
N VAL A 433 9.58 28.27 -4.60
CA VAL A 433 10.55 28.74 -3.58
C VAL A 433 11.83 27.90 -3.52
N LEU A 434 11.91 26.77 -4.24
CA LEU A 434 13.08 25.89 -4.20
C LEU A 434 14.37 26.62 -4.59
N GLU A 435 14.38 27.35 -5.71
CA GLU A 435 15.56 28.13 -6.12
C GLU A 435 15.95 29.19 -5.07
N GLU A 436 14.96 29.79 -4.40
CA GLU A 436 15.22 30.77 -3.35
C GLU A 436 15.88 30.15 -2.12
N VAL A 437 15.43 28.96 -1.72
CA VAL A 437 16.02 28.18 -0.62
C VAL A 437 17.41 27.62 -0.98
N THR A 438 17.65 27.20 -2.23
CA THR A 438 18.93 26.57 -2.62
C THR A 438 20.06 27.59 -2.82
N VAL A 439 19.78 28.82 -3.24
CA VAL A 439 20.82 29.85 -3.47
C VAL A 439 21.17 30.70 -2.23
N VAL A 440 20.55 30.47 -1.08
CA VAL A 440 20.86 31.26 0.13
C VAL A 440 22.29 30.99 0.60
N GLU A 441 22.94 32.03 1.12
CA GLU A 441 24.35 31.99 1.52
C GLU A 441 24.72 30.88 2.51
N ALA A 442 23.85 30.56 3.46
CA ALA A 442 24.10 29.46 4.40
C ALA A 442 23.81 28.07 3.80
N VAL A 443 23.01 27.97 2.73
CA VAL A 443 22.64 26.66 2.16
C VAL A 443 23.75 26.15 1.25
N LYS A 444 24.19 26.94 0.26
CA LYS A 444 25.43 26.84 -0.58
C LYS A 444 26.04 25.46 -0.94
N GLY A 445 25.32 24.34 -0.77
CA GLY A 445 25.86 22.98 -0.83
C GLY A 445 26.42 22.44 0.50
N GLU A 446 26.25 23.15 1.63
CA GLU A 446 26.62 22.67 2.97
C GLU A 446 25.74 21.49 3.42
N VAL A 447 24.45 21.50 3.06
CA VAL A 447 23.48 20.46 3.40
C VAL A 447 22.63 20.06 2.18
N PRO A 448 22.20 18.78 2.06
CA PRO A 448 21.26 18.36 1.03
C PRO A 448 19.91 19.07 1.17
N VAL A 449 19.46 19.68 0.07
CA VAL A 449 18.09 20.20 -0.07
C VAL A 449 17.25 19.18 -0.83
N LEU A 450 16.12 18.78 -0.24
CA LEU A 450 15.12 17.91 -0.83
C LEU A 450 13.81 18.68 -1.06
N LEU A 451 12.93 18.17 -1.93
CA LEU A 451 11.64 18.80 -2.26
C LEU A 451 10.47 17.83 -2.10
N ASP A 452 9.35 18.25 -1.51
CA ASP A 452 8.05 17.61 -1.73
C ASP A 452 6.94 18.61 -2.10
N GLY A 453 5.80 18.07 -2.58
CA GLY A 453 4.68 18.84 -3.09
C GLY A 453 4.65 18.89 -4.62
N GLY A 454 3.45 18.82 -5.21
CA GLY A 454 3.25 18.93 -6.66
C GLY A 454 3.53 17.66 -7.47
N ILE A 455 4.73 17.07 -7.38
CA ILE A 455 5.28 16.02 -8.27
C ILE A 455 4.24 14.96 -8.73
N ARG A 456 4.09 14.78 -10.05
CA ARG A 456 3.30 13.71 -10.72
C ARG A 456 4.00 13.06 -11.92
N ARG A 457 5.17 13.57 -12.33
CA ARG A 457 5.95 13.12 -13.49
C ARG A 457 7.45 13.06 -13.20
N GLY A 458 8.19 12.22 -13.92
CA GLY A 458 9.66 12.26 -13.95
C GLY A 458 10.20 13.58 -14.50
N THR A 459 9.43 14.24 -15.38
CA THR A 459 9.69 15.62 -15.81
C THR A 459 9.60 16.63 -14.66
N ASP A 460 8.78 16.39 -13.63
CA ASP A 460 8.73 17.24 -12.42
C ASP A 460 9.97 16.99 -11.55
N VAL A 461 10.42 15.74 -11.45
CA VAL A 461 11.67 15.39 -10.76
C VAL A 461 12.85 16.13 -11.39
N PHE A 462 12.99 16.09 -12.71
CA PHE A 462 14.06 16.82 -13.41
C PHE A 462 14.03 18.33 -13.12
N LYS A 463 12.83 18.95 -13.10
CA LYS A 463 12.68 20.38 -12.79
C LYS A 463 13.15 20.71 -11.38
N ALA A 464 12.83 19.86 -10.39
CA ALA A 464 13.32 20.03 -9.02
C ALA A 464 14.86 19.94 -8.95
N LEU A 465 15.45 18.94 -9.61
CA LEU A 465 16.91 18.77 -9.67
C LEU A 465 17.60 19.98 -10.31
N ALA A 466 17.08 20.46 -11.44
CA ALA A 466 17.61 21.64 -12.13
C ALA A 466 17.48 22.96 -11.33
N LEU A 467 16.56 23.03 -10.37
CA LEU A 467 16.42 24.15 -9.41
C LEU A 467 17.22 23.94 -8.10
N GLY A 468 18.00 22.86 -8.00
CA GLY A 468 18.96 22.62 -6.92
C GLY A 468 18.52 21.64 -5.82
N ALA A 469 17.42 20.90 -6.00
CA ALA A 469 17.14 19.75 -5.12
C ALA A 469 18.09 18.58 -5.44
N GLN A 470 18.44 17.78 -4.42
CA GLN A 470 19.26 16.58 -4.55
C GLN A 470 18.42 15.30 -4.73
N ALA A 471 17.18 15.32 -4.22
CA ALA A 471 16.12 14.35 -4.51
C ALA A 471 14.74 14.94 -4.18
N VAL A 472 13.68 14.33 -4.73
CA VAL A 472 12.29 14.64 -4.38
C VAL A 472 11.68 13.56 -3.50
N LEU A 473 10.65 13.89 -2.72
CA LEU A 473 9.83 12.94 -1.98
C LEU A 473 8.40 12.85 -2.55
N ILE A 474 7.89 11.64 -2.73
CA ILE A 474 6.54 11.38 -3.25
C ILE A 474 5.57 10.91 -2.15
N GLY A 475 4.49 11.66 -1.96
CA GLY A 475 3.39 11.33 -1.03
C GLY A 475 2.20 10.72 -1.76
N ARG A 476 1.24 11.56 -2.19
CA ARG A 476 0.01 11.12 -2.87
C ARG A 476 0.21 10.10 -4.01
N PRO A 477 1.21 10.21 -4.91
CA PRO A 477 1.51 9.16 -5.90
C PRO A 477 1.69 7.76 -5.29
N MET A 478 2.51 7.64 -4.23
CA MET A 478 2.72 6.38 -3.52
C MET A 478 1.42 5.87 -2.89
N VAL A 479 0.64 6.76 -2.26
CA VAL A 479 -0.66 6.39 -1.66
C VAL A 479 -1.64 5.85 -2.69
N TYR A 480 -1.69 6.44 -3.88
CA TYR A 480 -2.56 5.98 -4.96
C TYR A 480 -2.12 4.63 -5.53
N GLY A 481 -0.81 4.40 -5.66
CA GLY A 481 -0.25 3.09 -5.98
C GLY A 481 -0.64 2.04 -4.94
N LEU A 482 -0.37 2.34 -3.66
CA LEU A 482 -0.67 1.50 -2.51
C LEU A 482 -2.16 1.11 -2.45
N ALA A 483 -3.06 2.09 -2.60
CA ALA A 483 -4.50 1.85 -2.59
C ALA A 483 -4.97 0.96 -3.75
N ALA A 484 -4.44 1.17 -4.96
CA ALA A 484 -4.91 0.47 -6.14
C ALA A 484 -4.37 -0.96 -6.28
N LYS A 485 -3.10 -1.20 -5.92
CA LYS A 485 -2.40 -2.49 -6.13
C LYS A 485 -1.35 -2.82 -5.05
N GLY A 486 -1.51 -2.33 -3.82
CA GLY A 486 -0.62 -2.65 -2.70
C GLY A 486 0.85 -2.28 -2.96
N GLU A 487 1.76 -3.12 -2.49
CA GLU A 487 3.21 -3.00 -2.74
C GLU A 487 3.54 -2.81 -4.23
N TYR A 488 2.99 -3.67 -5.11
CA TYR A 488 3.23 -3.60 -6.56
C TYR A 488 2.84 -2.23 -7.14
N GLY A 489 1.76 -1.64 -6.65
CA GLY A 489 1.35 -0.29 -7.07
C GLY A 489 2.31 0.80 -6.62
N VAL A 490 2.90 0.69 -5.43
CA VAL A 490 3.96 1.61 -4.98
C VAL A 490 5.21 1.46 -5.84
N THR A 491 5.68 0.22 -6.05
CA THR A 491 6.84 -0.10 -6.88
C THR A 491 6.67 0.47 -8.29
N ARG A 492 5.54 0.20 -8.95
CA ARG A 492 5.29 0.68 -10.32
C ARG A 492 5.18 2.20 -10.41
N VAL A 493 4.67 2.90 -9.38
CA VAL A 493 4.68 4.37 -9.34
C VAL A 493 6.09 4.93 -9.27
N ILE A 494 6.99 4.32 -8.48
CA ILE A 494 8.39 4.76 -8.39
C ILE A 494 9.12 4.50 -9.72
N GLU A 495 8.90 3.32 -10.31
CA GLU A 495 9.44 2.99 -11.64
C GLU A 495 8.97 3.97 -12.71
N MET A 496 7.67 4.24 -12.85
CA MET A 496 7.14 5.21 -13.83
C MET A 496 7.84 6.57 -13.73
N LEU A 497 8.05 7.07 -12.51
CA LEU A 497 8.71 8.36 -12.29
C LEU A 497 10.21 8.32 -12.58
N ARG A 498 10.87 7.17 -12.38
CA ARG A 498 12.25 6.92 -12.83
C ARG A 498 12.34 6.84 -14.34
N ASP A 499 11.49 6.06 -14.99
CA ASP A 499 11.47 5.81 -16.43
C ASP A 499 11.19 7.12 -17.21
N GLU A 500 10.24 7.94 -16.73
CA GLU A 500 10.01 9.30 -17.22
C GLU A 500 11.19 10.25 -16.98
N LEU A 501 11.90 10.13 -15.84
CA LEU A 501 13.08 10.95 -15.53
C LEU A 501 14.25 10.59 -16.45
N GLU A 502 14.50 9.30 -16.69
CA GLU A 502 15.55 8.81 -17.59
C GLU A 502 15.36 9.35 -19.01
N LEU A 503 14.13 9.26 -19.53
CA LEU A 503 13.76 9.83 -20.82
C LEU A 503 13.92 11.36 -20.83
N THR A 504 13.58 12.04 -19.74
CA THR A 504 13.77 13.51 -19.63
C THR A 504 15.25 13.88 -19.64
N MET A 505 16.10 13.12 -18.96
CA MET A 505 17.56 13.30 -18.95
C MET A 505 18.16 13.06 -20.33
N ALA A 506 17.80 11.97 -21.00
CA ALA A 506 18.24 11.68 -22.36
C ALA A 506 17.83 12.80 -23.35
N LEU A 507 16.56 13.25 -23.32
CA LEU A 507 16.05 14.30 -24.21
C LEU A 507 16.55 15.71 -23.87
N THR A 508 17.12 15.93 -22.70
CA THR A 508 17.80 17.19 -22.34
C THR A 508 19.32 17.15 -22.50
N GLY A 509 19.90 15.98 -22.82
CA GLY A 509 21.34 15.80 -23.00
C GLY A 509 22.13 15.60 -21.69
N CYS A 510 21.49 15.09 -20.64
CA CYS A 510 22.11 14.79 -19.36
C CYS A 510 22.44 13.29 -19.25
N GLY A 511 23.72 12.91 -19.26
CA GLY A 511 24.15 11.52 -19.06
C GLY A 511 24.12 11.07 -17.60
N SER A 512 24.09 12.00 -16.66
CA SER A 512 24.07 11.76 -15.21
C SER A 512 23.33 12.87 -14.46
N LEU A 513 22.96 12.63 -13.21
CA LEU A 513 22.35 13.66 -12.36
C LEU A 513 23.21 14.93 -12.21
N LYS A 514 24.54 14.84 -12.38
CA LYS A 514 25.47 15.99 -12.26
C LYS A 514 25.45 16.92 -13.47
N ASP A 515 24.95 16.44 -14.60
CA ASP A 515 24.79 17.24 -15.82
C ASP A 515 23.51 18.09 -15.77
N ILE A 516 22.57 17.73 -14.89
CA ILE A 516 21.35 18.50 -14.64
C ILE A 516 21.72 19.78 -13.91
N THR A 517 21.50 20.91 -14.57
CA THR A 517 21.82 22.25 -14.05
C THR A 517 20.73 23.26 -14.38
N ARG A 518 20.74 24.40 -13.69
CA ARG A 518 19.77 25.50 -13.83
C ARG A 518 19.55 26.01 -15.24
N SER A 519 20.52 25.88 -16.15
CA SER A 519 20.36 26.26 -17.56
C SER A 519 19.42 25.33 -18.36
N HIS A 520 19.09 24.14 -17.85
CA HIS A 520 18.18 23.19 -18.51
C HIS A 520 16.70 23.51 -18.27
N VAL A 521 16.38 24.52 -17.47
CA VAL A 521 15.01 24.98 -17.20
C VAL A 521 14.87 26.49 -17.32
N ARG A 522 13.72 26.96 -17.79
CA ARG A 522 13.30 28.37 -17.75
C ARG A 522 12.07 28.53 -16.85
N THR A 523 12.14 29.53 -15.99
CA THR A 523 11.15 29.93 -14.98
C THR A 523 10.58 31.33 -15.29
N GLU A 524 9.54 31.72 -14.57
CA GLU A 524 8.96 33.07 -14.65
C GLU A 524 9.96 34.17 -14.24
N ARG A 525 10.86 33.85 -13.29
CA ARG A 525 11.96 34.74 -12.84
C ARG A 525 12.93 35.06 -13.99
N ASP A 526 13.14 34.13 -14.92
CA ASP A 526 13.96 34.30 -16.12
C ASP A 526 13.26 35.08 -17.24
N GLY A 527 11.93 35.24 -17.15
CA GLY A 527 11.17 36.18 -17.97
C GLY A 527 11.43 37.61 -17.50
N LEU A 528 11.19 37.88 -16.21
CA LEU A 528 11.36 39.21 -15.60
C LEU A 528 12.80 39.74 -15.74
N ARG A 529 13.82 38.87 -15.52
CA ARG A 529 15.24 39.21 -15.71
C ARG A 529 15.65 39.48 -17.17
N SER A 530 14.78 39.28 -18.15
CA SER A 530 15.04 39.65 -19.56
C SER A 530 14.47 41.02 -19.96
N PHE A 531 13.88 41.75 -19.02
CA PHE A 531 13.40 43.14 -19.17
C PHE A 531 14.19 44.15 -18.32
N LEU A 532 15.26 43.71 -17.64
CA LEU A 532 16.13 44.49 -16.76
C LEU A 532 17.58 44.43 -17.26
#